data_AF-A0A447MVQ6-F1
#
_entry.id   AF-A0A447MVQ6-F1
#
_cell.length_a   1.000
_cell.length_b   1.000
_cell.length_c   1.000
_cell.angle_alpha   90.00
_cell.angle_beta   90.00
_cell.angle_gamma   90.00
#
_symmetry.space_group_name_H-M   'P 1'
#
loop_
_entity.id
_entity.type
_entity.pdbx_description
1 polymer ?
#
loop_
_entity_poly.entity_id
_entity_poly.type
_entity_poly.pdbx_seq_one_letter_code
_entity_poly.pdbx_strand_id
1 'polypeptide(L)'
;MTAGSWIYIGSQGIVQGTYETFVEAGRQHYNGTLAGRWVLTAGLGGMGGAQPLAATLAGACSLTIECQQSRIDFRLRTRYVDEQAAHAG
;
A
#
# COMPACT_ATOMS: atom_id res chain seq x y z
N MET A 1 -14.69 11.10 -1.43
CA MET A 1 -14.31 12.41 -0.87
C MET A 1 -13.82 13.36 -1.97
N THR A 2 -12.64 13.15 -2.57
CA THR A 2 -12.01 14.18 -3.44
C THR A 2 -12.39 14.17 -4.92
N ALA A 3 -13.11 13.14 -5.38
CA ALA A 3 -13.50 13.01 -6.80
C ALA A 3 -14.46 14.12 -7.25
N GLY A 4 -15.53 14.37 -6.48
CA GLY A 4 -16.52 15.41 -6.79
C GLY A 4 -16.05 16.84 -6.48
N SER A 5 -14.93 17.00 -5.79
CA SER A 5 -14.33 18.29 -5.44
C SER A 5 -13.06 18.60 -6.24
N TRP A 6 -12.78 17.80 -7.27
CA TRP A 6 -11.69 18.00 -8.25
C TRP A 6 -10.30 18.23 -7.65
N ILE A 7 -10.00 17.53 -6.56
CA ILE A 7 -8.70 17.61 -5.88
C ILE A 7 -8.07 16.21 -5.69
N TYR A 8 -8.49 15.24 -6.51
CA TYR A 8 -7.88 13.92 -6.52
C TYR A 8 -6.52 13.95 -7.21
N ILE A 9 -5.47 13.60 -6.49
CA ILE A 9 -4.08 13.59 -6.98
C ILE A 9 -3.52 12.17 -7.12
N GLY A 10 -4.38 11.19 -7.43
CA GLY A 10 -3.97 9.80 -7.49
C GLY A 10 -3.73 9.16 -6.12
N SER A 11 -3.01 8.05 -6.09
CA SER A 11 -2.68 7.32 -4.86
C SER A 11 -1.81 8.13 -3.89
N GLN A 12 -1.14 9.18 -4.37
CA GLN A 12 -0.38 10.10 -3.51
C GLN A 12 -1.26 10.80 -2.47
N GLY A 13 -2.54 11.03 -2.78
CA GLY A 13 -3.46 11.70 -1.86
C GLY A 13 -3.72 10.95 -0.54
N ILE A 14 -3.30 9.69 -0.42
CA ILE A 14 -3.49 8.88 0.80
C ILE A 14 -2.23 8.20 1.30
N VAL A 15 -1.13 8.18 0.52
CA VAL A 15 0.07 7.42 0.88
C VAL A 15 0.64 7.82 2.24
N GLN A 16 0.64 9.12 2.57
CA GLN A 16 1.07 9.59 3.89
C GLN A 16 0.16 9.08 5.01
N GLY A 17 -1.16 9.18 4.83
CA GLY A 17 -2.11 8.71 5.84
C GLY A 17 -2.01 7.20 6.09
N THR A 18 -1.80 6.42 5.04
CA THR A 18 -1.57 4.97 5.15
C THR A 18 -0.22 4.66 5.80
N TYR A 19 0.84 5.41 5.45
CA TYR A 19 2.16 5.29 6.07
C TYR A 19 2.10 5.58 7.58
N GLU A 20 1.51 6.71 7.99
CA GLU A 20 1.38 7.07 9.41
C GLU A 20 0.57 6.03 10.18
N THR A 21 -0.48 5.46 9.55
CA THR A 21 -1.24 4.35 10.13
C THR A 21 -0.34 3.14 10.42
N PHE A 22 0.49 2.72 9.46
CA PHE A 22 1.39 1.59 9.66
C PHE A 22 2.50 1.89 10.68
N VAL A 23 3.11 3.08 10.61
CA VAL A 23 4.14 3.47 11.57
C VAL A 23 3.58 3.50 12.98
N GLU A 24 2.37 4.04 13.17
CA GLU A 24 1.73 4.10 14.48
C GLU A 24 1.37 2.71 15.00
N ALA A 25 0.87 1.80 14.14
CA ALA A 25 0.72 0.40 14.50
C ALA A 25 2.07 -0.24 14.89
N GLY A 26 3.15 0.12 14.21
CA GLY A 26 4.53 -0.24 14.56
C GLY A 26 4.94 0.23 15.95
N ARG A 27 4.62 1.48 16.31
CA ARG A 27 4.87 2.05 17.65
C ARG A 27 4.10 1.31 18.73
N GLN A 28 2.82 1.03 18.50
CA GLN A 28 1.95 0.42 19.50
C GLN A 28 2.21 -1.07 19.71
N HIS A 29 2.62 -1.81 18.66
CA HIS A 29 2.64 -3.28 18.70
C HIS A 29 4.02 -3.90 18.48
N TYR A 30 4.99 -3.14 17.97
CA TYR A 30 6.29 -3.68 17.51
C TYR A 30 7.48 -2.79 17.91
N ASN A 31 7.39 -2.14 19.07
CA ASN A 31 8.47 -1.31 19.64
C ASN A 31 8.96 -0.21 18.67
N GLY A 32 8.06 0.34 17.85
CA GLY A 32 8.38 1.43 16.93
C GLY A 32 8.99 1.01 15.60
N THR A 33 9.14 -0.28 15.30
CA THR A 33 9.73 -0.74 14.04
C THR A 33 8.94 -1.89 13.42
N LEU A 34 8.75 -1.82 12.10
CA LEU A 34 8.19 -2.94 11.31
C LEU A 34 9.27 -3.70 10.53
N ALA A 35 10.56 -3.44 10.78
CA ALA A 35 11.65 -4.17 10.14
C ALA A 35 11.52 -5.69 10.41
N GLY A 36 11.62 -6.50 9.35
CA GLY A 36 11.44 -7.96 9.43
C GLY A 36 9.98 -8.41 9.61
N ARG A 37 9.01 -7.50 9.52
CA ARG A 37 7.57 -7.79 9.53
C ARG A 37 6.99 -7.66 8.13
N TRP A 38 5.77 -8.17 7.97
CA TRP A 38 5.00 -8.04 6.75
C TRP A 38 3.55 -7.68 7.04
N VAL A 39 2.95 -6.92 6.13
CA VAL A 39 1.53 -6.56 6.15
C VAL A 39 0.77 -7.43 5.15
N LEU A 40 -0.31 -8.08 5.59
CA LEU A 40 -1.27 -8.74 4.71
C LEU A 40 -2.49 -7.84 4.52
N THR A 41 -2.85 -7.54 3.27
CA THR A 41 -4.03 -6.72 2.94
C THR A 41 -4.58 -7.07 1.56
N ALA A 42 -5.62 -6.36 1.12
CA ALA A 42 -6.22 -6.52 -0.20
C ALA A 42 -6.61 -5.17 -0.83
N GLY A 43 -6.76 -5.19 -2.16
CA GLY A 43 -7.25 -4.08 -2.97
C GLY A 43 -6.17 -3.11 -3.43
N LEU A 44 -5.89 -3.10 -4.74
CA LEU A 44 -4.97 -2.20 -5.43
C LEU A 44 -5.72 -1.15 -6.28
N GLY A 45 -6.87 -0.69 -5.78
CA GLY A 45 -7.66 0.38 -6.38
C GLY A 45 -7.02 1.78 -6.28
N GLY A 46 -7.79 2.82 -6.61
CA GLY A 46 -7.34 4.24 -6.60
C GLY A 46 -6.62 4.67 -5.32
N MET A 47 -7.16 4.29 -4.16
CA MET A 47 -6.61 4.59 -2.84
C MET A 47 -5.83 3.41 -2.27
N GLY A 48 -6.39 2.19 -2.34
CA GLY A 48 -5.76 0.97 -1.81
C GLY A 48 -4.41 0.65 -2.45
N GLY A 49 -4.17 1.11 -3.68
CA GLY A 49 -2.86 1.03 -4.33
C GLY A 49 -1.72 1.75 -3.61
N ALA A 50 -2.02 2.62 -2.63
CA ALA A 50 -1.01 3.27 -1.80
C ALA A 50 -0.43 2.35 -0.71
N GLN A 51 -1.13 1.27 -0.35
CA GLN A 51 -0.76 0.38 0.76
C GLN A 51 0.65 -0.24 0.63
N PRO A 52 1.07 -0.77 -0.53
CA PRO A 52 2.35 -1.47 -0.62
C PRO A 52 3.54 -0.50 -0.49
N LEU A 53 3.46 0.65 -1.16
CA LEU A 53 4.45 1.71 -0.98
C LEU A 53 4.47 2.25 0.46
N ALA A 54 3.31 2.49 1.06
CA ALA A 54 3.23 2.95 2.45
C ALA A 54 3.83 1.94 3.45
N ALA A 55 3.57 0.64 3.26
CA ALA A 55 4.16 -0.42 4.08
C ALA A 55 5.69 -0.46 3.93
N THR A 56 6.18 -0.34 2.69
CA THR A 56 7.62 -0.30 2.38
C THR A 56 8.30 0.90 3.06
N LEU A 57 7.70 2.09 2.96
CA LEU A 57 8.18 3.30 3.63
C LEU A 57 8.16 3.15 5.16
N ALA A 58 7.18 2.44 5.71
CA ALA A 58 7.10 2.12 7.14
C ALA A 58 8.09 1.00 7.58
N GLY A 59 8.85 0.42 6.65
CA GLY A 59 9.87 -0.59 6.93
C GLY A 59 9.37 -2.04 6.90
N ALA A 60 8.15 -2.29 6.40
CA ALA A 60 7.57 -3.63 6.28
C ALA A 60 7.54 -4.11 4.82
N CYS A 61 7.66 -5.41 4.61
CA CYS A 61 7.18 -6.01 3.36
C CYS A 61 5.64 -6.00 3.35
N SER A 62 5.00 -6.20 2.18
CA SER A 62 3.55 -6.41 2.13
C SER A 62 3.14 -7.42 1.07
N LEU A 63 2.11 -8.20 1.40
CA LEU A 63 1.37 -9.03 0.46
C LEU A 63 -0.01 -8.40 0.28
N THR A 64 -0.27 -7.87 -0.91
CA THR A 64 -1.56 -7.22 -1.23
C THR A 64 -2.31 -8.03 -2.28
N ILE A 65 -3.44 -8.60 -1.89
CA ILE A 65 -4.27 -9.42 -2.78
C ILE A 65 -5.15 -8.51 -3.66
N GLU A 66 -5.16 -8.75 -4.96
CA GLU A 66 -5.97 -8.02 -5.92
C GLU A 66 -6.52 -9.00 -6.97
N CYS A 67 -7.81 -8.84 -7.32
CA CYS A 67 -8.50 -9.74 -8.24
C CYS A 67 -8.43 -9.29 -9.70
N GLN A 68 -8.08 -8.03 -9.96
CA GLN A 68 -8.00 -7.45 -11.29
C GLN A 68 -6.55 -7.20 -11.71
N GLN A 69 -6.06 -7.98 -12.68
CA GLN A 69 -4.71 -7.85 -13.23
C GLN A 69 -4.37 -6.41 -13.67
N SER A 70 -5.30 -5.71 -14.32
CA SER A 70 -5.10 -4.33 -14.77
C SER A 70 -4.83 -3.34 -13.64
N ARG A 71 -5.28 -3.63 -12.41
CA ARG A 71 -4.98 -2.84 -11.21
C ARG A 71 -3.55 -3.11 -10.73
N ILE A 72 -3.12 -4.37 -10.73
CA ILE A 72 -1.74 -4.75 -10.43
C ILE A 72 -0.78 -4.07 -11.41
N ASP A 73 -1.04 -4.22 -12.72
CA ASP A 73 -0.22 -3.63 -13.80
C ASP A 73 -0.08 -2.11 -13.66
N PHE A 74 -1.17 -1.43 -13.28
CA PHE A 74 -1.12 0.01 -13.07
C PHE A 74 -0.18 0.36 -11.92
N ARG A 75 -0.21 -0.40 -10.81
CA ARG A 75 0.58 -0.10 -9.60
C ARG A 75 2.05 -0.41 -9.79
N LEU A 76 2.37 -1.46 -10.54
CA LEU A 76 3.71 -1.73 -11.04
C LEU A 76 4.23 -0.56 -11.89
N ARG A 77 3.45 -0.13 -12.89
CA ARG A 77 3.83 0.99 -13.77
C ARG A 77 4.04 2.30 -13.00
N THR A 78 3.23 2.57 -11.98
CA THR A 78 3.36 3.78 -11.15
C THR A 78 4.34 3.63 -9.98
N ARG A 79 5.03 2.48 -9.85
CA ARG A 79 5.98 2.17 -8.76
C ARG A 79 5.36 2.28 -7.36
N TYR A 80 4.10 1.90 -7.24
CA TYR A 80 3.39 1.75 -5.97
C TYR A 80 3.38 0.30 -5.46
N VAL A 81 3.78 -0.64 -6.33
CA VAL A 81 4.05 -2.06 -6.07
C VAL A 81 5.36 -2.38 -6.78
N ASP A 82 6.23 -3.17 -6.14
CA ASP A 82 7.53 -3.55 -6.70
C ASP A 82 7.41 -4.75 -7.64
N GLU A 83 6.67 -5.78 -7.22
CA GLU A 83 6.57 -7.05 -7.93
C GLU A 83 5.19 -7.71 -7.81
N GLN A 84 4.90 -8.63 -8.73
CA GLN A 84 3.74 -9.50 -8.69
C GLN A 84 4.21 -10.96 -8.58
N ALA A 85 3.74 -11.68 -7.56
CA ALA A 85 3.99 -13.11 -7.44
C ALA A 85 3.26 -13.90 -8.54
N ALA A 86 3.90 -14.95 -9.07
CA ALA A 86 3.33 -15.78 -10.14
C ALA A 86 2.11 -16.60 -9.68
N HIS A 87 2.14 -17.13 -8.44
CA HIS A 87 1.08 -17.95 -7.85
C HIS A 87 1.05 -17.74 -6.33
N ALA A 88 -0.14 -17.87 -5.73
CA ALA A 88 -0.26 -18.22 -4.31
C ALA A 88 -0.04 -19.74 -4.24
N GLY A 89 0.98 -20.17 -3.50
CA GLY A 89 1.40 -21.58 -3.43
C GLY A 89 0.32 -22.55 -3.01
#